data_AF-A0A920K967-F1
#
_entry.id   AF-A0A920K967-F1
#
_cell.length_a   1.000
_cell.length_b   1.000
_cell.length_c   1.000
_cell.angle_alpha   90.00
_cell.angle_beta   90.00
_cell.angle_gamma   90.00
#
_symmetry.space_group_name_H-M   'P 1'
#
loop_
_entity.id
_entity.type
_entity.pdbx_description
1 polymer ?
#
loop_
_entity_poly.entity_id
_entity_poly.type
_entity_poly.pdbx_seq_one_letter_code
_entity_poly.pdbx_strand_id
1 'polypeptide(L)'
;MGYDTYCFLAVGLVFAGRLDGGHLFGNFAALISAIGLGTHFVLVRLKREVDMTPAIGLASLLTCFIGFNMSSDLYLEPQQLGFLAILGLILLPISFILLTRAPIYISAPEVSLVILLETILAPIWVWLAIQEEPPLTTLIGGGIIIIALAIHAIQSRNNR
;
A
#
# COMPACT_ATOMS: atom_id res chain seq x y z
N MET A 1 -26.16 7.45 11.97
CA MET A 1 -25.28 6.28 12.21
C MET A 1 -24.52 6.04 10.93
N GLY A 2 -23.26 6.48 10.93
CA GLY A 2 -22.52 6.90 9.72
C GLY A 2 -21.84 5.77 8.98
N TYR A 3 -21.54 6.04 7.71
CA TYR A 3 -20.67 5.27 6.82
C TYR A 3 -19.33 4.87 7.48
N ASP A 4 -18.87 5.66 8.46
CA ASP A 4 -17.70 5.39 9.29
C ASP A 4 -17.78 4.04 10.00
N THR A 5 -18.95 3.67 10.55
CA THR A 5 -19.11 2.43 11.31
C THR A 5 -18.97 1.19 10.42
N TYR A 6 -19.46 1.26 9.17
CA TYR A 6 -19.30 0.18 8.19
C TYR A 6 -17.84 0.03 7.73
N CYS A 7 -17.10 1.13 7.60
CA CYS A 7 -15.67 1.09 7.30
C CYS A 7 -14.88 0.45 8.46
N PHE A 8 -15.16 0.82 9.71
CA PHE A 8 -14.53 0.21 10.88
C PHE A 8 -14.85 -1.29 11.01
N LEU A 9 -16.09 -1.70 10.73
CA LEU A 9 -16.49 -3.11 10.74
C LEU A 9 -15.80 -3.91 9.63
N ALA A 10 -15.69 -3.37 8.42
CA ALA A 10 -15.01 -4.02 7.30
C ALA A 10 -13.50 -4.18 7.56
N VAL A 11 -12.84 -3.13 8.08
CA VAL A 11 -11.43 -3.20 8.49
C VAL A 11 -11.26 -4.23 9.61
N GLY A 12 -12.13 -4.22 10.63
CA GLY A 12 -12.10 -5.21 11.72
C GLY A 12 -12.24 -6.65 11.23
N LEU A 13 -13.10 -6.90 10.24
CA LEU A 13 -13.33 -8.24 9.68
C LEU A 13 -12.15 -8.74 8.83
N VAL A 14 -11.48 -7.85 8.09
CA VAL A 14 -10.25 -8.17 7.34
C VAL A 14 -9.09 -8.54 8.29
N PHE A 15 -8.95 -7.83 9.41
CA PHE A 15 -7.90 -8.14 10.40
C PHE A 15 -8.23 -9.38 11.25
N ALA A 16 -9.50 -9.62 11.57
CA ALA A 16 -9.93 -10.79 12.32
C ALA A 16 -9.61 -12.12 11.60
N GLY A 17 -9.60 -12.12 10.26
CA GLY A 17 -9.23 -13.29 9.46
C GLY A 17 -7.73 -13.56 9.34
N ARG A 18 -6.85 -12.68 9.87
CA ARG A 18 -5.38 -12.76 9.75
C ARG A 18 -4.62 -12.83 11.06
N LEU A 19 -5.33 -12.80 12.20
CA LEU A 19 -4.74 -12.93 13.53
C LEU A 19 -4.54 -14.42 13.89
N ASP A 20 -3.74 -15.13 13.09
CA ASP A 20 -3.22 -16.43 13.51
C ASP A 20 -2.11 -16.22 14.55
N GLY A 21 -2.29 -16.79 15.75
CA GLY A 21 -1.43 -16.58 16.92
C GLY A 21 0.04 -17.02 16.78
N GLY A 22 0.46 -17.52 15.61
CA GLY A 22 1.81 -18.00 15.34
C GLY A 22 2.83 -16.93 14.90
N HIS A 23 2.41 -15.71 14.56
CA HIS A 23 3.26 -14.71 13.89
C HIS A 23 3.50 -13.41 14.68
N LEU A 24 3.67 -13.47 16.01
CA LEU A 24 3.88 -12.29 16.85
C LEU A 24 5.04 -11.40 16.39
N PHE A 25 6.16 -11.98 15.97
CA PHE A 25 7.31 -11.22 15.44
C PHE A 25 6.94 -10.45 14.16
N GLY A 26 6.18 -11.08 13.26
CA GLY A 26 5.68 -10.46 12.04
C GLY A 26 4.72 -9.31 12.34
N ASN A 27 3.83 -9.46 13.33
CA ASN A 27 2.92 -8.39 13.73
C ASN A 27 3.66 -7.17 14.30
N PHE A 28 4.69 -7.37 15.12
CA PHE A 28 5.53 -6.27 15.60
C PHE A 28 6.31 -5.59 14.47
N ALA A 29 6.90 -6.37 13.56
CA ALA A 29 7.61 -5.83 12.40
C ALA A 29 6.67 -5.03 11.48
N ALA A 30 5.44 -5.52 11.26
CA ALA A 30 4.40 -4.82 10.51
C ALA A 30 3.99 -3.50 11.18
N LEU A 31 3.84 -3.49 12.50
CA LEU A 31 3.52 -2.28 13.26
C LEU A 31 4.63 -1.21 13.11
N ILE A 32 5.90 -1.61 13.28
CA ILE A 32 7.05 -0.72 13.11
C ILE A 32 7.07 -0.17 11.67
N SER A 33 6.81 -1.02 10.68
CA SER A 33 6.76 -0.62 9.28
C SER A 33 5.64 0.39 9.01
N ALA A 34 4.45 0.19 9.59
CA ALA A 34 3.33 1.10 9.46
C ALA A 34 3.62 2.49 10.08
N ILE A 35 4.25 2.52 11.27
CA ILE A 35 4.67 3.77 11.93
C ILE A 35 5.74 4.49 11.10
N GLY A 36 6.71 3.76 10.56
CA GLY A 36 7.77 4.30 9.71
C GLY A 36 7.21 4.93 8.43
N LEU A 37 6.32 4.20 7.75
CA LEU A 37 5.65 4.69 6.54
C LEU A 37 4.81 5.95 6.83
N GLY A 38 4.03 5.92 7.92
CA GLY A 38 3.23 7.08 8.36
C GLY A 38 4.10 8.31 8.62
N THR A 39 5.23 8.13 9.32
CA THR A 39 6.17 9.22 9.62
C THR A 39 6.82 9.77 8.35
N HIS A 40 7.18 8.90 7.40
CA HIS A 40 7.71 9.31 6.10
C HIS A 40 6.75 10.23 5.36
N PHE A 41 5.48 9.85 5.23
CA PHE A 41 4.46 10.69 4.58
C PHE A 41 4.26 12.05 5.28
N VAL A 42 4.26 12.06 6.62
CA VAL A 42 4.13 13.30 7.39
C VAL A 42 5.32 14.21 7.15
N LEU A 43 6.55 13.68 7.15
CA LEU A 43 7.77 14.46 6.90
C LEU A 43 7.82 15.03 5.48
N VAL A 44 7.50 14.23 4.46
CA VAL A 44 7.39 14.68 3.06
C VAL A 44 6.40 15.84 2.94
N ARG A 45 5.28 15.77 3.66
CA ARG A 45 4.25 16.81 3.64
C ARG A 45 4.63 18.08 4.40
N LEU A 46 5.38 17.95 5.51
CA LEU A 46 5.80 19.09 6.34
C LEU A 46 7.00 19.84 5.74
N LYS A 47 7.92 19.12 5.08
CA LYS A 47 9.19 19.65 4.55
C LYS A 47 9.25 19.64 3.02
N ARG A 48 8.20 20.14 2.36
CA ARG A 48 8.08 20.14 0.88
C ARG A 48 9.20 20.90 0.15
N GLU A 49 9.86 21.83 0.85
CA GLU A 49 10.95 22.66 0.30
C GLU A 49 12.33 22.01 0.40
N VAL A 50 12.45 20.90 1.14
CA VAL A 50 13.72 20.17 1.27
C VAL A 50 13.73 19.05 0.25
N ASP A 51 14.79 18.99 -0.56
CA ASP A 51 15.01 17.86 -1.46
C ASP A 51 15.28 16.58 -0.64
N MET A 52 14.33 15.65 -0.66
CA MET A 52 14.42 14.37 0.06
C MET A 52 15.12 13.29 -0.76
N THR A 53 15.50 13.55 -2.01
CA THR A 53 16.26 12.62 -2.85
C THR A 53 17.54 12.09 -2.18
N PRO A 54 18.41 12.90 -1.54
CA PRO A 54 19.59 12.37 -0.84
C PRO A 54 19.24 11.50 0.37
N ALA A 55 18.14 11.80 1.09
CA ALA A 55 17.70 10.99 2.22
C ALA A 55 17.17 9.62 1.78
N ILE A 56 16.42 9.58 0.66
CA ILE A 56 15.94 8.32 0.06
C ILE A 56 17.12 7.48 -0.43
N GLY A 57 18.12 8.10 -1.08
CA GLY A 57 19.32 7.39 -1.52
C GLY A 57 20.12 6.75 -0.38
N LEU A 58 20.32 7.49 0.72
CA LEU A 58 20.96 6.94 1.92
C LEU A 58 20.13 5.82 2.56
N ALA A 59 18.80 5.98 2.63
CA ALA A 59 17.91 4.93 3.12
C ALA A 59 18.02 3.67 2.25
N SER A 60 18.01 3.79 0.93
CA SER A 60 18.16 2.66 0.01
C SER A 60 19.51 1.95 0.16
N LEU A 61 20.61 2.69 0.38
CA LEU A 61 21.92 2.11 0.66
C LEU A 61 21.94 1.33 1.98
N LEU A 62 21.35 1.88 3.04
CA LEU A 62 21.23 1.19 4.32
C LEU A 62 20.35 -0.05 4.21
N THR A 63 19.22 0.03 3.51
CA THR A 63 18.35 -1.13 3.23
C THR A 63 19.08 -2.20 2.43
N CYS A 64 19.87 -1.82 1.43
CA CYS A 64 20.71 -2.74 0.67
C CYS A 64 21.73 -3.45 1.57
N PHE A 65 22.42 -2.71 2.45
CA PHE A 65 23.40 -3.28 3.37
C PHE A 65 22.76 -4.26 4.37
N ILE A 66 21.62 -3.91 4.95
CA ILE A 66 20.89 -4.78 5.87
C ILE A 66 20.38 -6.02 5.14
N GLY A 67 19.79 -5.85 3.95
CA GLY A 67 19.30 -6.96 3.13
C GLY A 67 20.40 -7.92 2.69
N PHE A 68 21.59 -7.39 2.36
CA PHE A 68 22.76 -8.19 2.03
C PHE A 68 23.24 -9.03 3.21
N ASN A 69 23.24 -8.48 4.43
CA ASN A 69 23.66 -9.23 5.62
C ASN A 69 22.67 -10.35 6.01
N MET A 70 21.38 -10.16 5.72
CA MET A 70 20.33 -11.12 6.04
C MET A 70 20.10 -12.16 4.93
N SER A 71 20.61 -11.93 3.72
CA SER A 71 20.48 -12.84 2.58
C SER A 71 21.38 -14.06 2.77
N SER A 72 20.77 -15.25 2.80
CA SER A 72 21.49 -16.53 2.86
C SER A 72 21.99 -16.98 1.49
N ASP A 73 21.31 -16.61 0.40
CA ASP A 73 21.68 -16.88 -0.98
C ASP A 73 21.36 -15.67 -1.87
N LEU A 74 22.30 -15.34 -2.77
CA LEU A 74 22.18 -14.24 -3.75
C LEU A 74 21.96 -14.76 -5.17
N TYR A 75 21.70 -16.06 -5.33
CA TYR A 75 21.46 -16.65 -6.64
C TYR A 75 20.06 -16.27 -7.14
N LEU A 76 20.02 -15.55 -8.25
CA LEU A 76 18.79 -15.14 -8.92
C LEU A 76 18.78 -15.70 -10.34
N GLU A 77 17.63 -16.23 -10.76
CA GLU A 77 17.44 -16.66 -12.13
C GLU A 77 17.45 -15.43 -13.08
N PRO A 78 17.96 -15.54 -14.32
CA PRO A 78 18.04 -14.40 -15.24
C PRO A 78 16.71 -13.69 -15.47
N GLN A 79 15.59 -14.41 -15.44
CA GLN A 79 14.26 -13.84 -15.57
C GLN A 79 13.86 -13.01 -14.32
N GLN A 80 14.25 -13.43 -13.12
CA GLN A 80 14.00 -12.70 -11.88
C GLN A 80 14.81 -11.40 -11.81
N LEU A 81 16.02 -11.39 -12.35
CA LEU A 81 16.82 -10.16 -12.50
C LEU A 81 16.12 -9.13 -13.38
N GLY A 82 15.46 -9.56 -14.47
CA GLY A 82 14.66 -8.67 -15.32
C GLY A 82 13.51 -8.00 -14.56
N PHE A 83 12.73 -8.79 -13.80
CA PHE A 83 11.65 -8.25 -12.98
C PHE A 83 12.14 -7.33 -11.87
N LEU A 84 13.26 -7.68 -11.21
CA LEU A 84 13.87 -6.86 -10.17
C LEU A 84 14.35 -5.52 -10.73
N ALA A 85 14.97 -5.52 -11.91
CA ALA A 85 15.42 -4.31 -12.58
C ALA A 85 14.23 -3.40 -12.95
N ILE A 86 13.16 -3.95 -13.51
CA ILE A 86 11.94 -3.19 -13.83
C ILE A 86 11.32 -2.60 -12.56
N LEU A 87 11.20 -3.40 -11.50
CA LEU A 87 10.64 -2.94 -10.24
C LEU A 87 11.48 -1.82 -9.61
N GLY A 88 12.80 -2.02 -9.54
CA GLY A 88 13.73 -1.10 -8.87
C GLY A 88 14.03 0.18 -9.65
N LEU A 89 14.24 0.09 -10.96
CA LEU A 89 14.66 1.23 -11.79
C LEU A 89 13.50 2.00 -12.41
N ILE A 90 12.37 1.35 -12.65
CA ILE A 90 11.24 1.95 -13.37
C ILE A 90 10.07 2.15 -12.42
N LEU A 91 9.58 1.07 -11.80
CA LEU A 91 8.34 1.12 -11.04
C LEU A 91 8.47 1.98 -9.78
N LEU A 92 9.50 1.75 -8.96
CA LEU A 92 9.70 2.51 -7.72
C LEU A 92 9.90 4.02 -7.97
N PRO A 93 10.81 4.48 -8.86
CA PRO A 93 11.02 5.92 -9.06
C PRO A 93 9.76 6.61 -9.60
N ILE A 94 9.06 5.97 -10.55
CA ILE A 94 7.81 6.50 -11.08
C ILE A 94 6.78 6.61 -9.96
N SER A 95 6.59 5.56 -9.16
CA SER A 95 5.67 5.56 -8.01
C SER A 95 6.00 6.67 -7.01
N PHE A 96 7.26 6.88 -6.64
CA PHE A 96 7.64 7.95 -5.72
C PHE A 96 7.38 9.35 -6.28
N ILE A 97 7.64 9.57 -7.57
CA ILE A 97 7.32 10.84 -8.24
C ILE A 97 5.81 11.08 -8.22
N LEU A 98 5.01 10.08 -8.61
CA LEU A 98 3.55 10.16 -8.58
C LEU A 98 3.04 10.41 -7.16
N LEU A 99 3.53 9.68 -6.18
CA LEU A 99 3.09 9.77 -4.79
C LEU A 99 3.45 11.11 -4.12
N THR A 100 4.55 11.73 -4.55
CA THR A 100 4.91 13.09 -4.10
C THR A 100 4.05 14.17 -4.79
N ARG A 101 3.63 13.96 -6.04
CA ARG A 101 2.88 14.93 -6.85
C ARG A 101 1.36 14.79 -6.74
N ALA A 102 0.83 13.58 -6.57
CA ALA A 102 -0.60 13.26 -6.53
C ALA A 102 -1.37 14.00 -5.42
N PRO A 103 -0.84 14.17 -4.19
CA PRO A 103 -1.56 14.87 -3.11
C PRO A 103 -1.83 16.35 -3.39
N ILE A 104 -1.23 16.92 -4.45
CA ILE A 104 -1.39 18.31 -4.86
C ILE A 104 -2.58 18.50 -5.81
N TYR A 105 -2.96 17.45 -6.54
CA TYR A 105 -3.97 17.51 -7.61
C TYR A 105 -5.33 16.94 -7.20
N ILE A 106 -5.38 16.18 -6.09
CA ILE A 106 -6.54 15.37 -5.70
C ILE A 106 -7.02 15.84 -4.32
N SER A 107 -8.32 16.04 -4.17
CA SER A 107 -8.91 16.45 -2.89
C SER A 107 -8.82 15.33 -1.85
N ALA A 108 -8.77 15.67 -0.55
CA ALA A 108 -8.63 14.68 0.53
C ALA A 108 -9.64 13.51 0.47
N PRO A 109 -10.92 13.71 0.09
CA PRO A 109 -11.86 12.60 -0.12
C PRO A 109 -11.44 11.68 -1.26
N GLU A 110 -11.08 12.23 -2.43
CA GLU A 110 -10.71 11.47 -3.61
C GLU A 110 -9.45 10.61 -3.38
N VAL A 111 -8.46 11.11 -2.61
CA VAL A 111 -7.28 10.32 -2.24
C VAL A 111 -7.66 9.08 -1.42
N SER A 112 -8.57 9.23 -0.45
CA SER A 112 -9.07 8.12 0.35
C SER A 112 -9.78 7.07 -0.53
N LEU A 113 -10.57 7.52 -1.52
CA LEU A 113 -11.23 6.63 -2.48
C LEU A 113 -10.21 5.85 -3.32
N VAL A 114 -9.14 6.50 -3.79
CA VAL A 114 -8.08 5.85 -4.58
C VAL A 114 -7.33 4.80 -3.78
N ILE A 115 -6.97 5.09 -2.52
CA ILE A 115 -6.28 4.12 -1.64
C ILE A 115 -7.17 2.90 -1.35
N LEU A 116 -8.47 3.13 -1.12
CA LEU A 116 -9.44 2.04 -0.94
C LEU A 116 -9.57 1.20 -2.22
N LEU A 117 -9.63 1.85 -3.38
CA LEU A 117 -9.68 1.16 -4.67
C LEU A 117 -8.43 0.31 -4.91
N GLU A 118 -7.24 0.86 -4.67
CA GLU A 118 -5.95 0.17 -4.81
C GLU A 118 -5.88 -1.09 -3.94
N THR A 119 -6.35 -1.00 -2.69
CA THR A 119 -6.38 -2.13 -1.74
C THR A 119 -7.20 -3.32 -2.25
N ILE A 120 -8.25 -3.05 -3.04
CA ILE A 120 -9.13 -4.08 -3.62
C ILE A 120 -8.59 -4.57 -4.95
N LEU A 121 -8.01 -3.66 -5.75
CA LEU A 121 -7.40 -4.00 -7.03
C LEU A 121 -6.21 -4.95 -6.82
N ALA A 122 -5.39 -4.75 -5.78
CA ALA A 122 -4.21 -5.56 -5.52
C ALA A 122 -4.46 -7.09 -5.54
N PRO A 123 -5.39 -7.66 -4.75
CA PRO A 123 -5.70 -9.09 -4.80
C PRO A 123 -6.33 -9.53 -6.13
N ILE A 124 -7.10 -8.66 -6.81
CA ILE A 124 -7.69 -8.97 -8.13
C ILE A 124 -6.59 -9.10 -9.20
N TRP A 125 -5.59 -8.20 -9.20
CA TRP A 125 -4.46 -8.26 -10.13
C TRP A 125 -3.62 -9.52 -9.91
N VAL A 126 -3.38 -9.89 -8.65
CA VAL A 126 -2.65 -11.12 -8.30
C VAL A 126 -3.41 -12.36 -8.76
N TRP A 127 -4.72 -12.41 -8.52
CA TRP A 127 -5.54 -13.51 -8.99
C TRP A 127 -5.50 -13.65 -10.52
N LEU A 128 -5.57 -12.53 -11.25
CA LEU A 128 -5.55 -12.55 -12.71
C LEU A 128 -4.18 -12.96 -13.29
N ALA A 129 -3.09 -12.60 -12.62
CA ALA A 129 -1.73 -12.89 -13.09
C ALA A 129 -1.19 -14.26 -12.66
N ILE A 130 -1.49 -14.69 -11.43
CA ILE A 130 -0.88 -15.88 -10.79
C ILE A 130 -1.93 -17.00 -10.60
N GLN A 131 -3.21 -16.74 -10.84
CA GLN A 131 -4.33 -17.67 -10.58
C GLN A 131 -4.41 -18.17 -9.13
N GLU A 132 -3.82 -17.45 -8.17
CA GLU A 132 -4.05 -17.68 -6.75
C GLU A 132 -5.46 -17.22 -6.40
N GLU A 133 -6.33 -18.17 -6.07
CA GLU A 133 -7.72 -17.89 -5.74
C GLU A 133 -7.81 -17.13 -4.40
N PRO A 134 -8.26 -15.86 -4.40
CA PRO A 134 -8.33 -15.09 -3.18
C PRO A 134 -9.43 -15.67 -2.26
N PRO A 135 -9.25 -15.64 -0.94
CA PRO A 135 -10.27 -16.11 -0.01
C PRO A 135 -11.61 -15.42 -0.27
N LEU A 136 -12.72 -16.15 -0.19
CA LEU A 136 -14.08 -15.60 -0.37
C LEU A 136 -14.33 -14.36 0.51
N THR A 137 -13.75 -14.32 1.70
CA THR A 137 -13.81 -13.16 2.62
C THR A 137 -13.19 -11.89 2.04
N THR A 138 -12.10 -12.02 1.27
CA THR A 138 -11.44 -10.90 0.58
C THR A 138 -12.30 -10.38 -0.57
N LEU A 139 -12.94 -11.27 -1.32
CA LEU A 139 -13.81 -10.90 -2.43
C LEU A 139 -15.09 -10.21 -1.94
N ILE A 140 -15.71 -10.74 -0.88
CA ILE A 140 -16.90 -10.15 -0.25
C ILE A 140 -16.55 -8.79 0.39
N GLY A 141 -15.44 -8.71 1.12
CA GLY A 141 -14.95 -7.45 1.71
C GLY A 141 -14.67 -6.39 0.66
N GLY A 142 -14.01 -6.77 -0.45
CA GLY A 142 -13.77 -5.89 -1.59
C GLY A 142 -15.06 -5.40 -2.24
N GLY A 143 -16.03 -6.28 -2.45
CA GLY A 143 -17.34 -5.91 -3.00
C GLY A 143 -18.10 -4.89 -2.15
N ILE A 144 -18.12 -5.07 -0.83
CA ILE A 144 -18.75 -4.14 0.11
C ILE A 144 -18.10 -2.76 0.02
N ILE A 145 -16.77 -2.70 -0.05
CA ILE A 145 -16.04 -1.42 -0.15
C ILE A 145 -16.35 -0.75 -1.49
N ILE A 146 -16.36 -1.46 -2.63
CA ILE A 146 -16.72 -0.89 -3.94
C ILE A 146 -18.13 -0.29 -3.91
N ILE A 147 -19.10 -0.99 -3.32
CA ILE A 147 -20.48 -0.49 -3.20
C ILE A 147 -20.53 0.77 -2.33
N ALA A 148 -19.85 0.77 -1.18
CA ALA A 148 -19.77 1.93 -0.30
C ALA A 148 -19.12 3.14 -1.00
N LEU A 149 -18.04 2.91 -1.77
CA LEU A 149 -17.37 3.93 -2.58
C LEU A 149 -18.30 4.50 -3.65
N ALA A 150 -19.04 3.65 -4.37
CA ALA A 150 -19.99 4.07 -5.40
C ALA A 150 -21.09 4.98 -4.83
N ILE A 151 -21.64 4.62 -3.66
CA ILE A 151 -22.65 5.45 -2.97
C ILE A 151 -22.05 6.79 -2.56
N HIS A 152 -20.85 6.79 -1.98
CA HIS A 152 -20.16 8.02 -1.57
C HIS A 152 -19.86 8.94 -2.76
N ALA A 153 -19.37 8.38 -3.88
CA ALA A 153 -19.07 9.13 -5.09
C ALA A 153 -20.34 9.78 -5.69
N ILE A 154 -21.45 9.05 -5.71
CA ILE A 154 -22.75 9.57 -6.20
C ILE A 154 -23.24 10.70 -5.29
N GLN A 155 -23.18 10.55 -3.96
CA GLN A 155 -23.58 11.58 -3.00
C GLN A 155 -22.68 12.82 -3.06
N SER A 156 -21.36 12.64 -3.18
CA SER A 156 -20.43 13.77 -3.34
C SER A 156 -20.66 14.55 -4.63
N ARG A 157 -21.09 13.88 -5.71
CA ARG A 157 -21.45 14.55 -6.97
C ARG A 157 -22.77 15.32 -6.87
N ASN A 158 -23.71 14.85 -6.04
CA ASN A 158 -25.01 15.50 -5.84
C ASN A 158 -24.96 16.70 -4.87
N ASN A 159 -23.89 16.83 -4.08
CA ASN A 159 -23.64 17.95 -3.15
C ASN A 159 -22.70 19.04 -3.72
N ARG A 160 -22.39 19.00 -5.03
CA ARG A 160 -21.79 20.10 -5.79
C ARG A 160 -22.86 20.71 -6.70
#